data_AF-A0A5S9F5P4-F1
#
_entry.id   AF-A0A5S9F5P4-F1
#
_cell.length_a   1.000
_cell.length_b   1.000
_cell.length_c   1.000
_cell.angle_alpha   90.00
_cell.angle_beta   90.00
_cell.angle_gamma   90.00
#
_symmetry.space_group_name_H-M   'P 1'
#
loop_
_entity.id
_entity.type
_entity.pdbx_description
1 polymer ?
#
loop_
_entity_poly.entity_id
_entity_poly.type
_entity_poly.pdbx_seq_one_letter_code
_entity_poly.pdbx_strand_id
1 'polypeptide(L)'
;MSSAASALTVETSPQKTISLANIVEKILSIFSLIMVLAIGGFLCRNIVTSMLALGYMVVAMRNVIHNDGKIMTALPGQKALCNVPMIALLFLPSIIVVQTAPLVGIVLFVAAVFYTIVGCAALSSGASRICLIKISAAIEHLRNQNPQSHWMRNLFSAYYTSCKSQLANLGNMWMLGAKAFLGAYLWLVVPSFFLAIGWYFGWIFSFERLTYEMSFCVLMTVLGVFSFGWVAIHLPLSTAHFAMHGNIKSFFDISFVKKHIRKAPLSYGLVLLFTIFLTIFPYAAKIPRLQVKDVAGVAFLFFVLVLWAKLLWAKVYAIANSGEEKNWYSINRWLLRVAKVASFILVPIILLLSQFVSWRGAYGFFDHFMYLLPTFF
;
A
#
# COMPACT_ATOMS: atom_id res chain seq x y z
N MET A 1 -52.63 3.40 58.65
CA MET A 1 -51.27 2.86 58.48
C MET A 1 -51.06 2.62 57.00
N SER A 2 -50.40 3.58 56.36
CA SER A 2 -50.29 3.75 54.90
C SER A 2 -49.04 3.04 54.39
N SER A 3 -49.23 2.06 53.52
CA SER A 3 -48.20 1.25 52.87
C SER A 3 -47.43 2.07 51.84
N ALA A 4 -46.12 2.20 52.06
CA ALA A 4 -45.16 2.78 51.12
C ALA A 4 -44.74 1.72 50.10
N ALA A 5 -45.25 1.82 48.87
CA ALA A 5 -44.78 1.04 47.73
C ALA A 5 -43.83 1.90 46.89
N SER A 6 -42.55 1.82 47.21
CA SER A 6 -41.44 2.36 46.44
C SER A 6 -41.29 1.62 45.11
N ALA A 7 -41.63 2.29 44.01
CA ALA A 7 -41.40 1.80 42.65
C ALA A 7 -39.92 2.00 42.25
N LEU A 8 -39.15 0.91 42.33
CA LEU A 8 -37.81 0.79 41.74
C LEU A 8 -37.96 0.54 40.24
N THR A 9 -37.83 1.60 39.43
CA THR A 9 -37.67 1.51 37.98
C THR A 9 -36.24 1.09 37.66
N VAL A 10 -36.06 -0.20 37.35
CA VAL A 10 -34.79 -0.75 36.85
C VAL A 10 -34.55 -0.22 35.43
N GLU A 11 -33.68 0.77 35.28
CA GLU A 11 -33.13 1.18 33.99
C GLU A 11 -32.29 0.04 33.41
N THR A 12 -32.86 -0.68 32.45
CA THR A 12 -32.13 -1.68 31.67
C THR A 12 -31.24 -0.95 30.66
N SER A 13 -29.93 -0.90 30.95
CA SER A 13 -28.94 -0.35 30.01
C SER A 13 -29.06 -1.09 28.66
N PRO A 14 -29.09 -0.39 27.51
CA PRO A 14 -29.22 -1.03 26.21
C PRO A 14 -28.00 -1.92 25.96
N GLN A 15 -28.22 -3.22 26.10
CA GLN A 15 -27.25 -4.26 25.79
C GLN A 15 -26.93 -4.13 24.29
N LYS A 16 -25.72 -3.65 24.01
CA LYS A 16 -25.19 -3.46 22.65
C LYS A 16 -24.95 -4.84 22.04
N THR A 17 -26.00 -5.49 21.58
CA THR A 17 -25.93 -6.77 20.88
C THR A 17 -25.16 -6.55 19.59
N ILE A 18 -23.90 -6.99 19.57
CA ILE A 18 -23.07 -6.99 18.38
C ILE A 18 -23.73 -7.97 17.41
N SER A 19 -24.56 -7.45 16.51
CA SER A 19 -25.32 -8.30 15.59
C SER A 19 -24.37 -9.12 14.72
N LEU A 20 -24.68 -10.40 14.55
CA LEU A 20 -23.98 -11.33 13.66
C LEU A 20 -23.81 -10.77 12.24
N ALA A 21 -24.72 -9.89 11.82
CA ALA A 21 -24.64 -9.19 10.54
C ALA A 21 -23.41 -8.31 10.42
N ASN A 22 -23.10 -7.55 11.47
CA ASN A 22 -21.89 -6.71 11.49
C ASN A 22 -20.66 -7.60 11.36
N ILE A 23 -20.61 -8.75 12.05
CA ILE A 23 -19.46 -9.66 12.02
C ILE A 23 -19.24 -10.22 10.61
N VAL A 24 -20.29 -10.65 9.93
CA VAL A 24 -20.20 -11.22 8.57
C VAL A 24 -19.86 -10.18 7.51
N GLU A 25 -20.42 -8.97 7.60
CA GLU A 25 -20.03 -7.83 6.74
C GLU A 25 -18.54 -7.53 6.84
N LYS A 26 -18.04 -7.52 8.08
CA LYS A 26 -16.63 -7.32 8.38
C LYS A 26 -15.76 -8.42 7.77
N ILE A 27 -16.15 -9.69 7.91
CA ILE A 27 -15.41 -10.82 7.32
C ILE A 27 -15.38 -10.72 5.80
N LEU A 28 -16.51 -10.43 5.15
CA LEU A 28 -16.60 -10.29 3.69
C LEU A 28 -15.78 -9.13 3.14
N SER A 29 -15.78 -7.99 3.83
CA SER A 29 -14.98 -6.84 3.38
C SER A 29 -13.47 -7.05 3.64
N ILE A 30 -13.09 -7.78 4.71
CA ILE A 30 -11.71 -8.23 4.91
C ILE A 30 -11.32 -9.21 3.79
N PHE A 31 -12.20 -10.15 3.44
CA PHE A 31 -11.95 -11.12 2.38
C PHE A 31 -11.83 -10.46 0.99
N SER A 32 -12.70 -9.49 0.68
CA SER A 32 -12.60 -8.65 -0.52
C SER A 32 -11.27 -7.90 -0.57
N LEU A 33 -10.85 -7.30 0.54
CA LEU A 33 -9.56 -6.64 0.64
C LEU A 33 -8.44 -7.65 0.39
N ILE A 34 -8.41 -8.78 1.12
CA ILE A 34 -7.41 -9.84 0.93
C ILE A 34 -7.37 -10.33 -0.51
N MET A 35 -8.52 -10.51 -1.16
CA MET A 35 -8.57 -10.90 -2.58
C MET A 35 -7.94 -9.82 -3.47
N VAL A 36 -8.31 -8.55 -3.31
CA VAL A 36 -7.68 -7.44 -4.07
C VAL A 36 -6.18 -7.36 -3.81
N LEU A 37 -5.74 -7.58 -2.57
CA LEU A 37 -4.33 -7.54 -2.16
C LEU A 37 -3.54 -8.78 -2.67
N ALA A 38 -4.13 -9.98 -2.61
CA ALA A 38 -3.53 -11.25 -3.05
C ALA A 38 -3.46 -11.32 -4.58
N ILE A 39 -4.54 -10.88 -5.24
CA ILE A 39 -4.59 -10.70 -6.68
C ILE A 39 -3.62 -9.59 -7.08
N GLY A 40 -3.54 -8.47 -6.35
CA GLY A 40 -2.56 -7.40 -6.58
C GLY A 40 -1.11 -7.88 -6.45
N GLY A 41 -0.79 -8.66 -5.42
CA GLY A 41 0.54 -9.25 -5.20
C GLY A 41 0.94 -10.27 -6.28
N PHE A 42 0.00 -11.13 -6.70
CA PHE A 42 0.21 -12.10 -7.78
C PHE A 42 0.27 -11.43 -9.16
N LEU A 43 -0.51 -10.37 -9.37
CA LEU A 43 -0.60 -9.62 -10.62
C LEU A 43 0.42 -8.48 -10.72
N CYS A 44 1.28 -8.23 -9.73
CA CYS A 44 2.42 -7.31 -9.89
C CYS A 44 3.41 -7.74 -10.98
N ARG A 45 3.21 -8.91 -11.61
CA ARG A 45 3.86 -9.29 -12.88
C ARG A 45 3.37 -8.52 -14.09
N ASN A 46 2.16 -7.97 -14.06
CA ASN A 46 1.56 -7.24 -15.17
C ASN A 46 1.45 -5.74 -14.82
N ILE A 47 1.95 -4.89 -15.71
CA ILE A 47 2.00 -3.44 -15.49
C ILE A 47 0.62 -2.82 -15.30
N VAL A 48 -0.40 -3.37 -15.96
CA VAL A 48 -1.79 -2.86 -15.92
C VAL A 48 -2.38 -2.98 -14.51
N THR A 49 -2.12 -4.11 -13.86
CA THR A 49 -2.65 -4.43 -12.53
C THR A 49 -1.89 -3.71 -11.43
N SER A 50 -0.58 -3.52 -11.60
CA SER A 50 0.19 -2.62 -10.74
C SER A 50 -0.34 -1.19 -10.79
N MET A 51 -0.71 -0.68 -11.98
CA MET A 51 -1.34 0.63 -12.13
C MET A 51 -2.70 0.70 -11.44
N LEU A 52 -3.56 -0.32 -11.58
CA LEU A 52 -4.84 -0.36 -10.84
C LEU A 52 -4.63 -0.33 -9.32
N ALA A 53 -3.69 -1.12 -8.82
CA ALA A 53 -3.41 -1.21 -7.40
C ALA A 53 -2.83 0.11 -6.84
N LEU A 54 -1.96 0.77 -7.61
CA LEU A 54 -1.49 2.13 -7.31
C LEU A 54 -2.64 3.13 -7.29
N GLY A 55 -3.53 3.07 -8.27
CA GLY A 55 -4.73 3.90 -8.32
C GLY A 55 -5.62 3.74 -7.08
N TYR A 56 -5.83 2.50 -6.65
CA TYR A 56 -6.56 2.18 -5.44
C TYR A 56 -5.87 2.76 -4.19
N MET A 57 -4.55 2.61 -4.07
CA MET A 57 -3.78 3.18 -2.97
C MET A 57 -3.89 4.70 -2.93
N VAL A 58 -3.81 5.37 -4.08
CA VAL A 58 -3.97 6.82 -4.21
C VAL A 58 -5.35 7.27 -3.73
N VAL A 59 -6.41 6.55 -4.10
CA VAL A 59 -7.78 6.83 -3.61
C VAL A 59 -7.88 6.61 -2.10
N ALA A 60 -7.27 5.56 -1.57
CA ALA A 60 -7.25 5.30 -0.13
C ALA A 60 -6.52 6.42 0.64
N MET A 61 -5.37 6.89 0.14
CA MET A 61 -4.65 8.04 0.70
C MET A 61 -5.51 9.30 0.68
N ARG A 62 -6.18 9.58 -0.45
CA ARG A 62 -7.08 10.73 -0.56
C ARG A 62 -8.18 10.70 0.48
N ASN A 63 -8.77 9.52 0.75
CA ASN A 63 -9.79 9.36 1.78
C ASN A 63 -9.23 9.59 3.20
N VAL A 64 -8.01 9.13 3.50
CA VAL A 64 -7.34 9.46 4.79
C VAL A 64 -7.24 10.96 4.96
N ILE A 65 -6.80 11.67 3.92
CA ILE A 65 -6.54 13.10 4.01
C ILE A 65 -7.85 13.89 4.15
N HIS A 66 -8.91 13.50 3.44
CA HIS A 66 -10.24 14.14 3.59
C HIS A 66 -10.89 13.87 4.95
N ASN A 67 -10.59 12.73 5.60
CA ASN A 67 -11.17 12.36 6.89
C ASN A 67 -10.23 12.69 8.06
N ASP A 68 -9.52 13.82 7.99
CA ASP A 68 -8.63 14.33 9.05
C ASP A 68 -7.57 13.32 9.55
N GLY A 69 -7.07 12.47 8.67
CA GLY A 69 -6.05 11.48 9.01
C GLY A 69 -6.59 10.18 9.66
N LYS A 70 -7.91 9.96 9.68
CA LYS A 70 -8.52 8.73 10.22
C LYS A 70 -8.32 7.54 9.28
N ILE A 71 -7.23 6.80 9.49
CA ILE A 71 -6.84 5.60 8.73
C ILE A 71 -7.97 4.54 8.69
N MET A 72 -8.75 4.42 9.75
CA MET A 72 -9.86 3.45 9.85
C MET A 72 -11.00 3.66 8.85
N THR A 73 -11.06 4.83 8.21
CA THR A 73 -12.11 5.18 7.24
C THR A 73 -11.58 5.29 5.81
N ALA A 74 -10.32 4.91 5.61
CA ALA A 74 -9.56 5.21 4.41
C ALA A 74 -9.91 4.29 3.23
N LEU A 75 -10.09 3.00 3.49
CA LEU A 75 -10.23 2.03 2.42
C LEU A 75 -11.62 2.21 1.78
N PRO A 76 -11.71 2.37 0.46
CA PRO A 76 -13.00 2.49 -0.20
C PRO A 76 -13.81 1.20 0.03
N GLY A 77 -14.99 1.35 0.65
CA GLY A 77 -15.84 0.24 1.12
C GLY A 77 -15.79 -0.02 2.63
N GLN A 78 -14.88 0.63 3.38
CA GLN A 78 -14.65 0.34 4.81
C GLN A 78 -15.66 0.96 5.78
N LYS A 79 -16.60 1.81 5.35
CA LYS A 79 -17.66 2.33 6.24
C LYS A 79 -18.49 1.19 6.87
N ALA A 80 -18.54 0.04 6.21
CA ALA A 80 -19.08 -1.24 6.66
C ALA A 80 -18.28 -1.94 7.81
N LEU A 81 -17.00 -1.59 7.98
CA LEU A 81 -15.99 -2.37 8.71
C LEU A 81 -15.56 -1.78 10.06
N CYS A 82 -16.06 -0.60 10.45
CA CYS A 82 -15.50 0.28 11.49
C CYS A 82 -15.25 -0.32 12.90
N ASN A 83 -15.66 -1.56 13.18
CA ASN A 83 -15.59 -2.18 14.51
C ASN A 83 -14.78 -3.50 14.55
N VAL A 84 -13.87 -3.79 13.61
CA VAL A 84 -12.85 -4.85 13.79
C VAL A 84 -11.53 -4.21 14.19
N PRO A 85 -10.84 -4.70 15.23
CA PRO A 85 -9.48 -4.26 15.50
C PRO A 85 -8.60 -4.63 14.30
N MET A 86 -8.19 -3.60 13.54
CA MET A 86 -7.32 -3.63 12.35
C MET A 86 -5.98 -4.36 12.61
N ILE A 87 -5.64 -4.59 13.87
CA ILE A 87 -4.57 -5.44 14.36
C ILE A 87 -4.72 -6.89 13.84
N ALA A 88 -5.93 -7.44 13.74
CA ALA A 88 -6.16 -8.78 13.19
C ALA A 88 -5.79 -8.90 11.70
N LEU A 89 -5.92 -7.81 10.94
CA LEU A 89 -5.52 -7.71 9.53
C LEU A 89 -3.99 -7.61 9.35
N LEU A 90 -3.29 -7.05 10.34
CA LEU A 90 -1.81 -7.04 10.41
C LEU A 90 -1.23 -8.44 10.71
N PHE A 91 -1.96 -9.25 11.48
CA PHE A 91 -1.52 -10.60 11.85
C PHE A 91 -2.00 -11.71 10.91
N LEU A 92 -2.98 -11.46 10.06
CA LEU A 92 -3.48 -12.46 9.12
C LEU A 92 -2.40 -13.02 8.15
N PRO A 93 -1.51 -12.19 7.57
CA PRO A 93 -0.42 -12.70 6.74
C PRO A 93 0.54 -13.59 7.54
N SER A 94 0.88 -13.20 8.78
CA SER A 94 1.71 -14.02 9.67
C SER A 94 1.03 -15.31 10.11
N ILE A 95 -0.29 -15.31 10.31
CA ILE A 95 -1.07 -16.52 10.65
C ILE A 95 -1.10 -17.46 9.45
N ILE A 96 -1.28 -16.94 8.22
CA ILE A 96 -1.26 -17.74 6.99
C ILE A 96 0.13 -18.34 6.73
N VAL A 97 1.21 -17.60 7.01
CA VAL A 97 2.59 -18.09 6.88
C VAL A 97 2.96 -19.10 7.98
N VAL A 98 2.38 -18.98 9.18
CA VAL A 98 2.63 -19.89 10.31
C VAL A 98 1.76 -21.15 10.26
N GLN A 99 0.60 -21.12 9.60
CA GLN A 99 -0.34 -22.27 9.52
C GLN A 99 -0.24 -23.12 8.24
N THR A 100 0.85 -23.03 7.47
CA THR A 100 1.15 -24.01 6.40
C THR A 100 1.57 -25.37 6.98
N ALA A 101 0.72 -25.93 7.83
CA ALA A 101 0.58 -27.35 8.12
C ALA A 101 -0.50 -27.94 7.17
N PRO A 102 -0.29 -29.15 6.64
CA PRO A 102 -0.66 -29.47 5.26
C PRO A 102 -2.16 -29.69 4.97
N LEU A 103 -3.03 -29.93 5.94
CA LEU A 103 -4.39 -30.43 5.62
C LEU A 103 -5.47 -29.34 5.48
N VAL A 104 -5.45 -28.30 6.32
CA VAL A 104 -6.42 -27.17 6.22
C VAL A 104 -5.99 -26.18 5.13
N GLY A 105 -4.68 -26.06 4.90
CA GLY A 105 -4.11 -25.27 3.83
C GLY A 105 -4.50 -25.76 2.44
N ILE A 106 -4.63 -27.07 2.21
CA ILE A 106 -5.03 -27.60 0.90
C ILE A 106 -6.49 -27.25 0.60
N VAL A 107 -7.41 -27.32 1.56
CA VAL A 107 -8.83 -26.98 1.32
C VAL A 107 -9.01 -25.49 1.05
N LEU A 108 -8.35 -24.63 1.83
CA LEU A 108 -8.38 -23.17 1.60
C LEU A 108 -7.62 -22.76 0.34
N PHE A 109 -6.53 -23.44 0.00
CA PHE A 109 -5.79 -23.24 -1.24
C PHE A 109 -6.58 -23.72 -2.44
N VAL A 110 -7.24 -24.88 -2.38
CA VAL A 110 -8.13 -25.38 -3.45
C VAL A 110 -9.33 -24.46 -3.62
N ALA A 111 -9.95 -23.99 -2.53
CA ALA A 111 -11.03 -23.00 -2.61
C ALA A 111 -10.53 -21.67 -3.20
N ALA A 112 -9.39 -21.15 -2.72
CA ALA A 112 -8.81 -19.90 -3.22
C ALA A 112 -8.39 -20.05 -4.70
N VAL A 113 -7.77 -21.15 -5.09
CA VAL A 113 -7.39 -21.45 -6.47
C VAL A 113 -8.64 -21.64 -7.33
N PHE A 114 -9.69 -22.29 -6.84
CA PHE A 114 -10.96 -22.42 -7.56
C PHE A 114 -11.63 -21.06 -7.76
N TYR A 115 -11.70 -20.21 -6.73
CA TYR A 115 -12.26 -18.86 -6.84
C TYR A 115 -11.37 -17.92 -7.67
N THR A 116 -10.06 -18.10 -7.65
CA THR A 116 -9.11 -17.32 -8.46
C THR A 116 -9.12 -17.77 -9.91
N ILE A 117 -9.28 -19.08 -10.20
CA ILE A 117 -9.45 -19.61 -11.56
C ILE A 117 -10.82 -19.19 -12.11
N VAL A 118 -11.89 -19.26 -11.32
CA VAL A 118 -13.23 -18.77 -11.70
C VAL A 118 -13.21 -17.25 -11.91
N GLY A 119 -12.52 -16.51 -11.04
CA GLY A 119 -12.35 -15.05 -11.18
C GLY A 119 -11.49 -14.65 -12.38
N CYS A 120 -10.38 -15.34 -12.62
CA CYS A 120 -9.48 -15.11 -13.76
C CYS A 120 -10.10 -15.58 -15.08
N ALA A 121 -10.86 -16.68 -15.11
CA ALA A 121 -11.60 -17.12 -16.29
C ALA A 121 -12.77 -16.17 -16.61
N ALA A 122 -13.38 -15.56 -15.59
CA ALA A 122 -14.40 -14.51 -15.76
C ALA A 122 -13.82 -13.15 -16.19
N LEU A 123 -12.52 -12.90 -15.93
CA LEU A 123 -11.81 -11.69 -16.34
C LEU A 123 -11.08 -11.83 -17.68
N SER A 124 -10.61 -13.02 -18.06
CA SER A 124 -9.86 -13.27 -19.30
C SER A 124 -10.73 -13.63 -20.50
N SER A 125 -11.92 -14.21 -20.27
CA SER A 125 -12.96 -14.26 -21.30
C SER A 125 -13.74 -12.95 -21.24
N GLY A 126 -13.97 -12.28 -22.36
CA GLY A 126 -14.75 -11.02 -22.45
C GLY A 126 -16.23 -11.14 -22.05
N ALA A 127 -16.59 -12.03 -21.13
CA ALA A 127 -17.91 -12.38 -20.64
C ALA A 127 -18.31 -11.61 -19.36
N SER A 128 -17.67 -10.47 -19.08
CA SER A 128 -17.88 -9.69 -17.84
C SER A 128 -19.33 -9.23 -17.63
N ARG A 129 -20.12 -9.05 -18.70
CA ARG A 129 -21.55 -8.72 -18.60
C ARG A 129 -22.42 -9.94 -18.30
N ILE A 130 -22.14 -11.09 -18.92
CA ILE A 130 -22.98 -12.30 -18.79
C ILE A 130 -22.79 -12.94 -17.41
N CYS A 131 -21.57 -12.90 -16.87
CA CYS A 131 -21.30 -13.45 -15.53
C CYS A 131 -21.93 -12.58 -14.42
N LEU A 132 -21.91 -11.25 -14.58
CA LEU A 132 -22.62 -10.34 -13.66
C LEU A 132 -24.14 -10.51 -13.73
N ILE A 133 -24.71 -10.78 -14.92
CA ILE A 133 -26.14 -11.09 -15.10
C ILE A 133 -26.51 -12.45 -14.48
N LYS A 134 -25.66 -13.47 -14.60
CA LYS A 134 -25.90 -14.77 -13.97
C LYS A 134 -25.78 -14.73 -12.45
N ILE A 135 -24.84 -13.96 -11.92
CA ILE A 135 -24.71 -13.72 -10.47
C ILE A 135 -25.92 -12.92 -9.97
N SER A 136 -26.39 -11.90 -10.71
CA SER A 136 -27.60 -11.17 -10.33
C SER A 136 -28.84 -12.07 -10.35
N ALA A 137 -28.97 -12.95 -11.33
CA ALA A 137 -30.07 -13.93 -11.40
C ALA A 137 -30.01 -14.98 -10.27
N ALA A 138 -28.82 -15.44 -9.90
CA ALA A 138 -28.64 -16.35 -8.76
C ALA A 138 -28.95 -15.66 -7.42
N ILE A 139 -28.58 -14.38 -7.28
CA ILE A 139 -28.94 -13.54 -6.13
C ILE A 139 -30.46 -13.31 -6.09
N GLU A 140 -31.11 -13.11 -7.23
CA GLU A 140 -32.56 -12.94 -7.33
C GLU A 140 -33.33 -14.24 -7.05
N HIS A 141 -32.74 -15.39 -7.35
CA HIS A 141 -33.29 -16.69 -6.94
C HIS A 141 -33.18 -16.89 -5.43
N LEU A 142 -32.03 -16.57 -4.83
CA LEU A 142 -31.84 -16.57 -3.37
C LEU A 142 -32.69 -15.51 -2.65
N ARG A 143 -33.01 -14.39 -3.32
CA ARG A 143 -33.91 -13.31 -2.85
C ARG A 143 -35.32 -13.80 -2.56
N ASN A 144 -35.81 -14.78 -3.32
CA ASN A 144 -37.18 -15.28 -3.22
C ASN A 144 -37.37 -16.42 -2.22
N GLN A 145 -36.31 -17.15 -1.83
CA GLN A 145 -36.46 -18.35 -1.01
C GLN A 145 -36.42 -18.12 0.51
N ASN A 146 -36.03 -16.95 1.04
CA ASN A 146 -35.94 -16.79 2.50
C ASN A 146 -36.26 -15.36 3.03
N PRO A 147 -37.39 -15.14 3.74
CA PRO A 147 -37.79 -13.84 4.30
C PRO A 147 -36.89 -13.32 5.43
N GLN A 148 -36.22 -14.21 6.19
CA GLN A 148 -35.38 -13.84 7.33
C GLN A 148 -33.98 -13.30 6.95
N SER A 149 -33.64 -13.25 5.67
CA SER A 149 -32.33 -12.80 5.18
C SER A 149 -32.20 -11.29 5.02
N HIS A 150 -33.09 -10.47 5.62
CA HIS A 150 -33.11 -9.02 5.40
C HIS A 150 -31.76 -8.33 5.69
N TRP A 151 -30.99 -8.88 6.63
CA TRP A 151 -29.62 -8.43 6.91
C TRP A 151 -28.64 -8.79 5.79
N MET A 152 -28.65 -10.04 5.29
CA MET A 152 -27.82 -10.46 4.15
C MET A 152 -28.14 -9.63 2.89
N ARG A 153 -29.42 -9.25 2.69
CA ARG A 153 -29.83 -8.37 1.57
C ARG A 153 -29.17 -7.00 1.63
N ASN A 154 -29.15 -6.38 2.82
CA ASN A 154 -28.52 -5.08 3.01
C ASN A 154 -26.99 -5.17 2.82
N LEU A 155 -26.36 -6.25 3.29
CA LEU A 155 -24.94 -6.48 3.08
C LEU A 155 -24.56 -6.70 1.61
N PHE A 156 -25.28 -7.59 0.92
CA PHE A 156 -25.00 -7.85 -0.49
C PHE A 156 -25.29 -6.65 -1.37
N SER A 157 -26.35 -5.88 -1.09
CA SER A 157 -26.64 -4.65 -1.84
C SER A 157 -25.63 -3.53 -1.56
N ALA A 158 -25.18 -3.36 -0.31
CA ALA A 158 -24.11 -2.42 0.04
C ALA A 158 -22.77 -2.81 -0.61
N TYR A 159 -22.44 -4.10 -0.60
CA TYR A 159 -21.25 -4.62 -1.27
C TYR A 159 -21.35 -4.49 -2.79
N TYR A 160 -22.48 -4.84 -3.39
CA TYR A 160 -22.71 -4.75 -4.83
C TYR A 160 -22.68 -3.31 -5.32
N THR A 161 -23.31 -2.37 -4.60
CA THR A 161 -23.25 -0.94 -4.94
C THR A 161 -21.85 -0.36 -4.79
N SER A 162 -21.11 -0.76 -3.75
CA SER A 162 -19.69 -0.42 -3.58
C SER A 162 -18.84 -0.97 -4.74
N CYS A 163 -18.99 -2.25 -5.06
CA CYS A 163 -18.25 -2.91 -6.13
C CYS A 163 -18.61 -2.32 -7.51
N LYS A 164 -19.89 -2.06 -7.78
CA LYS A 164 -20.37 -1.43 -9.02
C LYS A 164 -19.82 -0.02 -9.18
N SER A 165 -19.80 0.78 -8.11
CA SER A 165 -19.22 2.13 -8.14
C SER A 165 -17.70 2.11 -8.31
N GLN A 166 -17.00 1.11 -7.76
CA GLN A 166 -15.56 0.91 -7.99
C GLN A 166 -15.29 0.45 -9.43
N LEU A 167 -16.07 -0.48 -9.96
CA LEU A 167 -15.97 -0.94 -11.36
C LEU A 167 -16.23 0.21 -12.35
N ALA A 168 -17.23 1.04 -12.09
CA ALA A 168 -17.52 2.21 -12.92
C ALA A 168 -16.36 3.23 -12.92
N ASN A 169 -15.62 3.31 -11.81
CA ASN A 169 -14.46 4.19 -11.66
C ASN A 169 -13.13 3.50 -12.00
N LEU A 170 -13.13 2.27 -12.52
CA LEU A 170 -11.91 1.48 -12.72
C LEU A 170 -10.96 2.16 -13.72
N GLY A 171 -11.50 2.78 -14.78
CA GLY A 171 -10.71 3.57 -15.72
C GLY A 171 -10.05 4.80 -15.08
N ASN A 172 -10.78 5.50 -14.20
CA ASN A 172 -10.24 6.64 -13.45
C ASN A 172 -9.15 6.20 -12.46
N MET A 173 -9.37 5.09 -11.75
CA MET A 173 -8.37 4.52 -10.85
C MET A 173 -7.11 4.11 -11.61
N TRP A 174 -7.26 3.42 -12.74
CA TRP A 174 -6.14 3.05 -13.59
C TRP A 174 -5.37 4.29 -14.07
N MET A 175 -6.06 5.32 -14.56
CA MET A 175 -5.42 6.56 -15.00
C MET A 175 -4.72 7.29 -13.84
N LEU A 176 -5.32 7.34 -12.65
CA LEU A 176 -4.69 7.87 -11.44
C LEU A 176 -3.42 7.10 -11.09
N GLY A 177 -3.48 5.78 -11.15
CA GLY A 177 -2.34 4.90 -10.90
C GLY A 177 -1.23 5.03 -11.95
N ALA A 178 -1.59 5.22 -13.22
CA ALA A 178 -0.64 5.47 -14.31
C ALA A 178 0.05 6.83 -14.15
N LYS A 179 -0.71 7.88 -13.81
CA LYS A 179 -0.18 9.22 -13.50
C LYS A 179 0.73 9.21 -12.28
N ALA A 180 0.33 8.48 -11.24
CA ALA A 180 1.17 8.16 -10.11
C ALA A 180 2.45 7.52 -10.63
N PHE A 181 2.39 6.29 -11.15
CA PHE A 181 3.54 5.56 -11.67
C PHE A 181 4.53 6.44 -12.46
N LEU A 182 4.03 7.21 -13.43
CA LEU A 182 4.83 8.14 -14.24
C LEU A 182 5.51 9.23 -13.40
N GLY A 183 4.81 9.78 -12.41
CA GLY A 183 5.35 10.77 -11.46
C GLY A 183 6.57 10.25 -10.70
N ALA A 184 6.50 9.11 -10.01
CA ALA A 184 7.71 8.60 -9.34
C ALA A 184 8.72 8.03 -10.33
N TYR A 185 8.28 7.52 -11.48
CA TYR A 185 9.21 7.07 -12.52
C TYR A 185 10.17 8.20 -12.90
N LEU A 186 9.64 9.40 -13.17
CA LEU A 186 10.42 10.58 -13.52
C LEU A 186 11.35 11.02 -12.39
N TRP A 187 10.90 10.94 -11.13
CA TRP A 187 11.73 11.24 -9.97
C TRP A 187 12.92 10.28 -9.82
N LEU A 188 12.68 8.98 -10.01
CA LEU A 188 13.67 7.94 -9.79
C LEU A 188 14.60 7.73 -10.99
N VAL A 189 14.20 8.11 -12.21
CA VAL A 189 15.03 7.95 -13.41
C VAL A 189 16.35 8.71 -13.29
N VAL A 190 16.33 9.92 -12.75
CA VAL A 190 17.51 10.78 -12.62
C VAL A 190 18.59 10.14 -11.73
N PRO A 191 18.32 9.75 -10.47
CA PRO A 191 19.35 9.10 -9.65
C PRO A 191 19.77 7.74 -10.20
N SER A 192 18.85 6.97 -10.77
CA SER A 192 19.18 5.68 -11.40
C SER A 192 20.13 5.85 -12.58
N PHE A 193 19.95 6.90 -13.39
CA PHE A 193 20.81 7.18 -14.53
C PHE A 193 22.24 7.53 -14.10
N PHE A 194 22.40 8.39 -13.08
CA PHE A 194 23.72 8.72 -12.52
C PHE A 194 24.44 7.49 -11.95
N LEU A 195 23.73 6.63 -11.21
CA LEU A 195 24.30 5.38 -10.69
C LEU A 195 24.66 4.39 -11.80
N ALA A 196 23.81 4.26 -12.82
CA ALA A 196 24.06 3.37 -13.95
C ALA A 196 25.30 3.81 -14.76
N ILE A 197 25.44 5.12 -15.01
CA ILE A 197 26.64 5.70 -15.64
C ILE A 197 27.88 5.43 -14.78
N GLY A 198 27.83 5.75 -13.49
CA GLY A 198 28.95 5.55 -12.57
C GLY A 198 29.42 4.09 -12.53
N TRP A 199 28.47 3.15 -12.52
CA TRP A 199 28.78 1.72 -12.58
C TRP A 199 29.34 1.28 -13.93
N TYR A 200 28.71 1.67 -15.05
CA TYR A 200 29.08 1.24 -16.39
C TYR A 200 30.51 1.66 -16.73
N PHE A 201 30.82 2.94 -16.53
CA PHE A 201 32.18 3.45 -16.75
C PHE A 201 33.15 2.90 -15.70
N GLY A 202 32.72 2.74 -14.43
CA GLY A 202 33.55 2.13 -13.40
C GLY A 202 33.97 0.69 -13.73
N TRP A 203 33.10 -0.09 -14.37
CA TRP A 203 33.39 -1.46 -14.81
C TRP A 203 34.35 -1.48 -16.00
N ILE A 204 34.11 -0.66 -17.02
CA ILE A 204 34.98 -0.57 -18.21
C ILE A 204 36.40 -0.16 -17.82
N PHE A 205 36.54 0.89 -17.02
CA PHE A 205 37.83 1.45 -16.64
C PHE A 205 38.53 0.70 -15.50
N SER A 206 37.88 -0.27 -14.84
CA SER A 206 38.55 -1.09 -13.81
C SER A 206 39.69 -1.94 -14.37
N PHE A 207 39.68 -2.24 -15.67
CA PHE A 207 40.71 -3.06 -16.31
C PHE A 207 41.87 -2.24 -16.89
N GLU A 208 41.69 -0.93 -17.09
CA GLU A 208 42.75 -0.03 -17.58
C GLU A 208 43.35 0.78 -16.42
N ARG A 209 44.61 0.49 -16.08
CA ARG A 209 45.32 1.14 -14.98
C ARG A 209 45.49 2.65 -15.23
N LEU A 210 44.74 3.46 -14.47
CA LEU A 210 45.01 4.85 -14.01
C LEU A 210 45.21 5.94 -15.10
N THR A 211 44.62 7.13 -15.01
CA THR A 211 44.96 8.12 -13.96
C THR A 211 43.97 9.29 -13.82
N TYR A 212 42.96 9.46 -14.68
CA TYR A 212 42.02 10.59 -14.60
C TYR A 212 40.53 10.21 -14.72
N GLU A 213 40.22 9.07 -15.32
CA GLU A 213 38.83 8.69 -15.60
C GLU A 213 38.10 8.09 -14.39
N MET A 214 38.84 7.61 -13.37
CA MET A 214 38.22 7.16 -12.10
C MET A 214 37.51 8.29 -11.36
N SER A 215 38.01 9.53 -11.46
CA SER A 215 37.40 10.68 -10.78
C SER A 215 35.98 10.95 -11.29
N PHE A 216 35.73 10.73 -12.58
CA PHE A 216 34.41 10.90 -13.18
C PHE A 216 33.41 9.83 -12.68
N CYS A 217 33.84 8.56 -12.62
CA CYS A 217 32.97 7.46 -12.14
C CYS A 217 32.57 7.66 -10.68
N VAL A 218 33.51 8.07 -9.83
CA VAL A 218 33.25 8.38 -8.42
C VAL A 218 32.30 9.58 -8.32
N LEU A 219 32.53 10.64 -9.09
CA LEU A 219 31.65 11.81 -9.09
C LEU A 219 30.21 11.46 -9.48
N MET A 220 30.02 10.67 -10.55
CA MET A 220 28.69 10.24 -11.01
C MET A 220 28.00 9.34 -9.97
N THR A 221 28.74 8.45 -9.33
CA THR A 221 28.21 7.61 -8.25
C THR A 221 27.78 8.46 -7.05
N VAL A 222 28.61 9.42 -6.62
CA VAL A 222 28.28 10.34 -5.52
C VAL A 222 27.05 11.19 -5.86
N LEU A 223 26.95 11.71 -7.08
CA LEU A 223 25.77 12.46 -7.55
C LEU A 223 24.52 11.57 -7.57
N GLY A 224 24.65 10.31 -7.99
CA GLY A 224 23.58 9.31 -7.95
C GLY A 224 23.09 9.01 -6.54
N VAL A 225 24.01 8.77 -5.60
CA VAL A 225 23.72 8.55 -4.18
C VAL A 225 23.02 9.77 -3.57
N PHE A 226 23.54 10.98 -3.83
CA PHE A 226 23.00 12.21 -3.27
C PHE A 226 21.61 12.54 -3.84
N SER A 227 21.43 12.40 -5.16
CA SER A 227 20.13 12.57 -5.79
C SER A 227 19.13 11.52 -5.30
N PHE A 228 19.54 10.27 -5.10
CA PHE A 228 18.67 9.22 -4.56
C PHE A 228 18.19 9.55 -3.14
N GLY A 229 19.11 9.95 -2.25
CA GLY A 229 18.76 10.39 -0.89
C GLY A 229 17.80 11.58 -0.89
N TRP A 230 18.01 12.52 -1.82
CA TRP A 230 17.08 13.65 -2.02
C TRP A 230 15.69 13.18 -2.44
N VAL A 231 15.59 12.26 -3.41
CA VAL A 231 14.31 11.70 -3.88
C VAL A 231 13.62 10.93 -2.77
N ALA A 232 14.32 10.06 -2.04
CA ALA A 232 13.76 9.22 -0.98
C ALA A 232 13.06 10.04 0.13
N ILE A 233 13.57 11.25 0.41
CA ILE A 233 12.97 12.19 1.35
C ILE A 233 11.71 12.85 0.76
N HIS A 234 11.79 13.37 -0.46
CA HIS A 234 10.70 14.22 -0.99
C HIS A 234 9.55 13.42 -1.61
N LEU A 235 9.85 12.26 -2.19
CA LEU A 235 8.93 11.50 -3.01
C LEU A 235 7.68 11.02 -2.25
N PRO A 236 7.78 10.43 -1.04
CA PRO A 236 6.59 9.91 -0.35
C PRO A 236 5.57 10.99 0.05
N LEU A 237 6.03 12.21 0.36
CA LEU A 237 5.11 13.32 0.65
C LEU A 237 4.54 13.92 -0.64
N SER A 238 5.32 13.88 -1.74
CA SER A 238 4.86 14.29 -3.06
C SER A 238 3.75 13.38 -3.58
N THR A 239 3.80 12.07 -3.28
CA THR A 239 2.74 11.11 -3.64
C THR A 239 1.44 11.40 -2.87
N ALA A 240 1.55 11.76 -1.58
CA ALA A 240 0.40 12.22 -0.80
C ALA A 240 -0.21 13.53 -1.33
N HIS A 241 0.63 14.48 -1.73
CA HIS A 241 0.19 15.73 -2.36
C HIS A 241 -0.51 15.48 -3.70
N PHE A 242 0.02 14.57 -4.52
CA PHE A 242 -0.62 14.11 -5.73
C PHE A 242 -1.97 13.44 -5.45
N ALA A 243 -2.06 12.60 -4.43
CA ALA A 243 -3.31 11.91 -4.09
C ALA A 243 -4.46 12.88 -3.80
N MET A 244 -4.14 14.06 -3.25
CA MET A 244 -5.12 15.12 -3.04
C MET A 244 -5.55 15.83 -4.32
N HIS A 245 -4.60 16.18 -5.19
CA HIS A 245 -4.86 17.05 -6.34
C HIS A 245 -5.14 16.31 -7.65
N GLY A 246 -4.73 15.04 -7.78
CA GLY A 246 -4.87 14.23 -9.00
C GLY A 246 -4.04 14.68 -10.21
N ASN A 247 -3.19 15.71 -10.04
CA ASN A 247 -2.43 16.35 -11.11
C ASN A 247 -0.94 16.01 -11.02
N ILE A 248 -0.32 15.58 -12.13
CA ILE A 248 1.10 15.20 -12.15
C ILE A 248 2.02 16.34 -11.72
N LYS A 249 1.69 17.60 -12.04
CA LYS A 249 2.49 18.77 -11.63
C LYS A 249 2.66 18.86 -10.11
N SER A 250 1.69 18.36 -9.34
CA SER A 250 1.75 18.34 -7.87
C SER A 250 2.86 17.44 -7.32
N PHE A 251 3.38 16.47 -8.09
CA PHE A 251 4.55 15.68 -7.69
C PHE A 251 5.84 16.49 -7.62
N PHE A 252 5.93 17.58 -8.39
CA PHE A 252 7.15 18.36 -8.53
C PHE A 252 7.13 19.64 -7.71
N ASP A 253 6.08 19.87 -6.91
CA ASP A 253 6.00 21.02 -6.01
C ASP A 253 6.81 20.79 -4.72
N ILE A 254 8.13 20.92 -4.87
CA ILE A 254 9.09 20.74 -3.78
C ILE A 254 8.90 21.81 -2.69
N SER A 255 8.48 23.01 -3.07
CA SER A 255 8.25 24.12 -2.13
C SER A 255 7.13 23.79 -1.16
N PHE A 256 6.04 23.22 -1.66
CA PHE A 256 4.94 22.74 -0.86
C PHE A 256 5.37 21.64 0.11
N VAL A 257 6.11 20.64 -0.40
CA VAL A 257 6.64 19.52 0.39
C VAL A 257 7.53 20.03 1.53
N LYS A 258 8.47 20.94 1.24
CA LYS A 258 9.35 21.53 2.25
C LYS A 258 8.58 22.27 3.34
N LYS A 259 7.51 23.00 2.98
CA LYS A 259 6.64 23.69 3.95
C LYS A 259 5.93 22.68 4.85
N HIS A 260 5.44 21.57 4.32
CA HIS A 260 4.72 20.55 5.09
C HIS A 260 5.65 19.75 6.02
N ILE A 261 6.86 19.42 5.57
CA ILE A 261 7.90 18.79 6.43
C ILE A 261 8.21 19.66 7.65
N ARG A 262 8.23 20.99 7.49
CA ARG A 262 8.48 21.93 8.60
C ARG A 262 7.32 22.01 9.58
N LYS A 263 6.08 21.79 9.13
CA LYS A 263 4.89 21.81 9.98
C LYS A 263 4.76 20.55 10.83
N ALA A 264 5.14 19.39 10.30
CA ALA A 264 4.97 18.09 10.97
C ALA A 264 6.28 17.27 11.04
N PRO A 265 7.36 17.79 11.65
CA PRO A 265 8.70 17.21 11.54
C PRO A 265 8.83 15.84 12.22
N LEU A 266 8.13 15.60 13.34
CA LEU A 266 8.23 14.33 14.07
C LEU A 266 7.43 13.24 13.38
N SER A 267 6.18 13.54 13.03
CA SER A 267 5.33 12.62 12.29
C SER A 267 6.01 12.19 10.98
N TYR A 268 6.59 13.16 10.26
CA TYR A 268 7.36 12.89 9.05
C TYR A 268 8.61 12.01 9.33
N GLY A 269 9.40 12.34 10.36
CA GLY A 269 10.62 11.59 10.67
C GLY A 269 10.36 10.13 11.01
N LEU A 270 9.32 9.86 11.82
CA LEU A 270 8.91 8.50 12.18
C LEU A 270 8.44 7.68 10.97
N VAL A 271 7.58 8.27 10.14
CA VAL A 271 7.07 7.57 8.95
C VAL A 271 8.18 7.36 7.91
N LEU A 272 9.13 8.28 7.80
CA LEU A 272 10.31 8.10 6.95
C LEU A 272 11.17 6.93 7.43
N LEU A 273 11.50 6.85 8.73
CA LEU A 273 12.24 5.73 9.30
C LEU A 273 11.51 4.40 9.11
N PHE A 274 10.19 4.40 9.33
CA PHE A 274 9.36 3.24 9.09
C PHE A 274 9.39 2.82 7.61
N THR A 275 9.33 3.78 6.68
CA THR A 275 9.41 3.51 5.24
C THR A 275 10.77 2.92 4.86
N ILE A 276 11.87 3.42 5.43
CA ILE A 276 13.22 2.86 5.23
C ILE A 276 13.28 1.43 5.74
N PHE A 277 12.75 1.16 6.94
CA PHE A 277 12.68 -0.18 7.49
C PHE A 277 11.86 -1.12 6.59
N LEU A 278 10.70 -0.68 6.11
CA LEU A 278 9.88 -1.44 5.16
C LEU A 278 10.55 -1.66 3.82
N THR A 279 11.42 -0.74 3.40
CA THR A 279 12.20 -0.88 2.17
C THR A 279 13.15 -2.07 2.25
N ILE A 280 13.58 -2.53 3.43
CA ILE A 280 14.47 -3.71 3.56
C ILE A 280 13.77 -5.00 3.10
N PHE A 281 12.47 -5.15 3.35
CA PHE A 281 11.69 -6.34 3.02
C PHE A 281 11.69 -6.73 1.54
N PRO A 282 11.39 -5.83 0.57
CA PRO A 282 11.47 -6.18 -0.86
C PRO A 282 12.89 -6.55 -1.30
N TYR A 283 13.94 -5.99 -0.69
CA TYR A 283 15.31 -6.40 -1.00
C TYR A 283 15.62 -7.79 -0.48
N ALA A 284 15.11 -8.16 0.71
CA ALA A 284 15.23 -9.52 1.22
C ALA A 284 14.51 -10.53 0.30
N ALA A 285 13.41 -10.14 -0.33
CA ALA A 285 12.69 -10.97 -1.31
C ALA A 285 13.50 -11.27 -2.59
N LYS A 286 14.55 -10.50 -2.87
CA LYS A 286 15.41 -10.70 -4.06
C LYS A 286 16.32 -11.92 -3.94
N ILE A 287 16.49 -12.48 -2.74
CA ILE A 287 17.39 -13.62 -2.53
C ILE A 287 16.83 -14.85 -3.29
N PRO A 288 17.53 -15.39 -4.30
CA PRO A 288 17.00 -16.36 -5.27
C PRO A 288 16.65 -17.76 -4.72
N ARG A 289 16.71 -17.95 -3.39
CA ARG A 289 16.44 -19.24 -2.73
C ARG A 289 15.00 -19.41 -2.24
N LEU A 290 14.14 -18.41 -2.42
CA LEU A 290 12.72 -18.53 -2.08
C LEU A 290 12.01 -19.42 -3.10
N GLN A 291 11.33 -20.49 -2.64
CA GLN A 291 10.56 -21.36 -3.52
C GLN A 291 9.37 -20.57 -4.10
N VAL A 292 8.87 -20.96 -5.27
CA VAL A 292 7.76 -20.26 -5.97
C VAL A 292 6.53 -20.05 -5.07
N LYS A 293 6.30 -20.95 -4.10
CA LYS A 293 5.21 -20.85 -3.12
C LYS A 293 5.41 -19.71 -2.12
N ASP A 294 6.65 -19.38 -1.77
CA ASP A 294 6.99 -18.32 -0.82
C ASP A 294 6.89 -16.93 -1.49
N VAL A 295 7.12 -16.87 -2.81
CA VAL A 295 7.10 -15.60 -3.57
C VAL A 295 5.74 -14.90 -3.47
N ALA A 296 4.63 -15.64 -3.52
CA ALA A 296 3.29 -15.06 -3.43
C ALA A 296 3.01 -14.49 -2.02
N GLY A 297 3.41 -15.22 -0.97
CA GLY A 297 3.27 -14.75 0.41
C GLY A 297 4.10 -13.51 0.69
N VAL A 298 5.34 -13.46 0.20
CA VAL A 298 6.23 -12.31 0.33
C VAL A 298 5.71 -11.11 -0.47
N ALA A 299 5.20 -11.30 -1.69
CA ALA A 299 4.60 -10.23 -2.49
C ALA A 299 3.34 -9.66 -1.85
N PHE A 300 2.50 -10.51 -1.23
CA PHE A 300 1.33 -10.09 -0.48
C PHE A 300 1.70 -9.30 0.78
N LEU A 301 2.63 -9.83 1.60
CA LEU A 301 3.13 -9.14 2.78
C LEU A 301 3.71 -7.78 2.41
N PHE A 302 4.52 -7.74 1.35
CA PHE A 302 5.07 -6.51 0.79
C PHE A 302 3.98 -5.51 0.42
N PHE A 303 2.96 -5.94 -0.32
CA PHE A 303 1.86 -5.08 -0.71
C PHE A 303 1.13 -4.49 0.50
N VAL A 304 0.85 -5.32 1.52
CA VAL A 304 0.20 -4.89 2.77
C VAL A 304 1.06 -3.83 3.48
N LEU A 305 2.35 -4.10 3.66
CA LEU A 305 3.27 -3.18 4.33
C LEU A 305 3.38 -1.84 3.58
N VAL A 306 3.46 -1.88 2.25
CA VAL A 306 3.48 -0.71 1.38
C VAL A 306 2.19 0.10 1.50
N LEU A 307 1.03 -0.56 1.49
CA LEU A 307 -0.26 0.10 1.71
C LEU A 307 -0.27 0.85 3.05
N TRP A 308 0.22 0.23 4.12
CA TRP A 308 0.32 0.86 5.44
C TRP A 308 1.24 2.08 5.44
N ALA A 309 2.41 1.99 4.82
CA ALA A 309 3.32 3.12 4.67
C ALA A 309 2.60 4.32 4.03
N LYS A 310 1.84 4.10 2.96
CA LYS A 310 1.09 5.15 2.25
C LYS A 310 0.00 5.78 3.10
N LEU A 311 -0.75 4.96 3.85
CA LEU A 311 -1.78 5.47 4.76
C LEU A 311 -1.18 6.32 5.87
N LEU A 312 0.02 5.97 6.36
CA LEU A 312 0.77 6.78 7.30
C LEU A 312 1.24 8.10 6.68
N TRP A 313 1.76 8.08 5.45
CA TRP A 313 2.12 9.30 4.72
C TRP A 313 0.94 10.24 4.49
N ALA A 314 -0.22 9.68 4.15
CA ALA A 314 -1.47 10.43 4.03
C ALA A 314 -1.91 11.04 5.38
N LYS A 315 -1.73 10.32 6.48
CA LYS A 315 -1.98 10.86 7.83
C LYS A 315 -1.01 11.99 8.19
N VAL A 316 0.29 11.85 7.90
CA VAL A 316 1.29 12.91 8.09
C VAL A 316 0.89 14.16 7.31
N TYR A 317 0.45 13.99 6.06
CA TYR A 317 -0.05 15.07 5.24
C TYR A 317 -1.27 15.77 5.88
N ALA A 318 -2.23 14.99 6.38
CA ALA A 318 -3.42 15.53 7.06
C ALA A 318 -3.05 16.35 8.30
N ILE A 319 -2.16 15.84 9.15
CA ILE A 319 -1.65 16.54 10.35
C ILE A 319 -0.92 17.84 9.97
N ALA A 320 -0.10 17.78 8.92
CA ALA A 320 0.60 18.96 8.42
C ALA A 320 -0.37 20.02 7.86
N ASN A 321 -1.55 19.62 7.38
CA ASN A 321 -2.58 20.53 6.90
C ASN A 321 -3.45 21.09 8.03
N SER A 322 -3.81 20.27 9.03
CA SER A 322 -4.57 20.71 10.21
C SER A 322 -3.79 21.71 11.08
N GLY A 323 -2.45 21.65 11.04
CA GLY A 323 -1.59 22.52 11.83
C GLY A 323 -1.59 22.18 13.32
N GLU A 324 -2.10 21.00 13.68
CA GLU A 324 -2.19 20.50 15.05
C GLU A 324 -0.83 20.17 15.68
N GLU A 325 0.21 19.92 14.88
CA GLU A 325 1.55 19.60 15.39
C GLU A 325 2.26 20.89 15.89
N LYS A 326 1.81 21.39 17.04
CA LYS A 326 2.42 22.51 17.77
C LYS A 326 3.21 21.98 18.97
N ASN A 327 4.49 22.37 19.00
CA ASN A 327 5.22 22.74 20.22
C ASN A 327 6.06 21.71 21.01
N TRP A 328 6.73 20.73 20.36
CA TRP A 328 7.89 20.05 20.98
C TRP A 328 9.18 20.29 20.18
N TYR A 329 9.69 21.52 20.25
CA TYR A 329 10.59 22.07 19.24
C TYR A 329 12.00 21.45 19.13
N SER A 330 12.57 20.90 20.20
CA SER A 330 13.97 20.43 20.16
C SER A 330 14.11 18.95 19.80
N ILE A 331 13.40 18.04 20.45
CA ILE A 331 13.52 16.59 20.17
C ILE A 331 13.02 16.27 18.75
N ASN A 332 11.95 16.92 18.31
CA ASN A 332 11.35 16.67 17.00
C ASN A 332 12.29 17.04 15.84
N ARG A 333 13.12 18.08 16.02
CA ARG A 333 14.11 18.50 14.99
C ARG A 333 15.26 17.50 14.89
N TRP A 334 15.72 16.94 16.01
CA TRP A 334 16.77 15.93 16.01
C TRP A 334 16.29 14.64 15.34
N LEU A 335 15.09 14.17 15.68
CA LEU A 335 14.53 12.98 15.05
C LEU A 335 14.40 13.15 13.53
N LEU A 336 13.92 14.30 13.07
CA LEU A 336 13.86 14.62 11.64
C LEU A 336 15.24 14.62 10.97
N ARG A 337 16.26 15.18 11.62
CA ARG A 337 17.64 15.19 11.10
C ARG A 337 18.19 13.77 11.00
N VAL A 338 18.02 12.97 12.07
CA VAL A 338 18.43 11.56 12.09
C VAL A 338 17.71 10.79 10.98
N ALA A 339 16.40 10.95 10.84
CA ALA A 339 15.62 10.28 9.79
C ALA A 339 16.10 10.66 8.38
N LYS A 340 16.39 11.94 8.13
CA LYS A 340 16.92 12.41 6.85
C LYS A 340 18.31 11.87 6.57
N VAL A 341 19.22 11.91 7.55
CA VAL A 341 20.58 11.39 7.43
C VAL A 341 20.55 9.87 7.21
N ALA A 342 19.73 9.16 7.97
CA ALA A 342 19.50 7.73 7.79
C ALA A 342 18.96 7.43 6.38
N SER A 343 18.01 8.22 5.87
CA SER A 343 17.52 8.09 4.50
C SER A 343 18.61 8.32 3.46
N PHE A 344 19.42 9.37 3.64
CA PHE A 344 20.53 9.72 2.75
C PHE A 344 21.65 8.68 2.72
N ILE A 345 21.89 7.97 3.83
CA ILE A 345 23.00 7.03 3.95
C ILE A 345 22.52 5.59 3.72
N LEU A 346 21.52 5.13 4.48
CA LEU A 346 21.12 3.73 4.48
C LEU A 346 20.50 3.32 3.15
N VAL A 347 19.65 4.16 2.55
CA VAL A 347 18.94 3.76 1.33
C VAL A 347 19.89 3.59 0.15
N PRO A 348 20.82 4.53 -0.13
CA PRO A 348 21.83 4.30 -1.16
C PRO A 348 22.78 3.15 -0.84
N ILE A 349 23.17 2.96 0.42
CA ILE A 349 24.01 1.81 0.81
C ILE A 349 23.28 0.49 0.52
N ILE A 350 22.00 0.37 0.90
CA ILE A 350 21.19 -0.81 0.61
C ILE A 350 21.14 -1.04 -0.90
N LEU A 351 20.91 0.00 -1.69
CA LEU A 351 20.92 -0.08 -3.15
C LEU A 351 22.26 -0.55 -3.71
N LEU A 352 23.36 0.05 -3.26
CA LEU A 352 24.71 -0.30 -3.68
C LEU A 352 25.07 -1.74 -3.27
N LEU A 353 24.68 -2.19 -2.08
CA LEU A 353 24.91 -3.58 -1.66
C LEU A 353 24.02 -4.55 -2.47
N SER A 354 22.79 -4.15 -2.77
CA SER A 354 21.84 -4.98 -3.50
C SER A 354 22.25 -5.27 -4.94
N GLN A 355 23.10 -4.42 -5.54
CA GLN A 355 23.65 -4.64 -6.88
C GLN A 355 24.54 -5.90 -6.91
N PHE A 356 25.32 -6.14 -5.85
CA PHE A 356 26.24 -7.28 -5.74
C PHE A 356 25.50 -8.59 -5.45
N VAL A 357 24.28 -8.49 -4.88
CA VAL A 357 23.39 -9.64 -4.68
C VAL A 357 22.69 -10.03 -5.99
N SER A 358 22.61 -9.12 -6.97
CA SER A 358 21.92 -9.38 -8.23
C SER A 358 22.84 -9.98 -9.29
N TRP A 359 22.36 -11.02 -9.97
CA TRP A 359 23.07 -11.65 -11.08
C TRP A 359 23.25 -10.73 -12.30
N ARG A 360 22.48 -9.65 -12.40
CA ARG A 360 22.41 -8.77 -13.58
C ARG A 360 23.35 -7.55 -13.53
N GLY A 361 24.21 -7.43 -12.53
CA GLY A 361 25.14 -6.30 -12.40
C GLY A 361 24.41 -4.94 -12.37
N ALA A 362 24.85 -3.94 -13.16
CA ALA A 362 24.18 -2.63 -13.24
C ALA A 362 22.74 -2.68 -13.69
N TYR A 363 22.35 -3.62 -14.56
CA TYR A 363 20.95 -3.72 -14.97
C TYR A 363 20.05 -4.05 -13.77
N GLY A 364 20.64 -4.60 -12.71
CA GLY A 364 20.02 -4.71 -11.41
C GLY A 364 19.42 -3.40 -10.89
N PHE A 365 20.02 -2.23 -11.16
CA PHE A 365 19.47 -0.93 -10.74
C PHE A 365 18.11 -0.62 -11.36
N PHE A 366 17.90 -0.97 -12.64
CA PHE A 366 16.60 -0.81 -13.29
C PHE A 366 15.58 -1.84 -12.82
N ASP A 367 16.03 -3.04 -12.45
CA ASP A 367 15.16 -4.02 -11.79
C ASP A 367 14.75 -3.51 -10.39
N HIS A 368 15.69 -2.93 -9.62
CA HIS A 368 15.42 -2.33 -8.31
C HIS A 368 14.43 -1.18 -8.39
N PHE A 369 14.49 -0.39 -9.46
CA PHE A 369 13.55 0.68 -9.72
C PHE A 369 12.10 0.17 -9.80
N MET A 370 11.86 -0.98 -10.45
CA MET A 370 10.51 -1.57 -10.53
C MET A 370 9.99 -2.06 -9.18
N TYR A 371 10.87 -2.53 -8.29
CA TYR A 371 10.50 -2.92 -6.93
C TYR A 371 10.33 -1.74 -5.97
N LEU A 372 11.09 -0.67 -6.18
CA LEU A 372 11.07 0.53 -5.37
C LEU A 372 9.90 1.46 -5.70
N LEU A 373 9.40 1.38 -6.94
CA LEU A 373 8.26 2.14 -7.40
C LEU A 373 7.11 1.99 -6.40
N PRO A 374 6.59 0.79 -6.07
CA PRO A 374 5.51 0.63 -5.10
C PRO A 374 5.80 1.17 -3.69
N THR A 375 7.03 1.05 -3.16
CA THR A 375 7.39 1.44 -1.78
C THR A 375 7.56 2.92 -1.58
N PHE A 376 8.16 3.62 -2.54
CA PHE A 376 8.26 5.06 -2.50
C PHE A 376 7.02 5.74 -3.11
N PHE A 377 6.19 4.99 -3.84
CA PHE A 377 4.81 5.38 -4.13
C PHE A 377 3.89 5.27 -2.94
#